data_AF-A0A3N2FNH6-F1
#
_entry.id   AF-A0A3N2FNH6-F1
#
_cell.length_a   1.000
_cell.length_b   1.000
_cell.length_c   1.000
_cell.angle_alpha   90.00
_cell.angle_beta   90.00
_cell.angle_gamma   90.00
#
_symmetry.space_group_name_H-M   'P 1'
#
loop_
_entity.id
_entity.type
_entity.pdbx_description
1 polymer ?
#
loop_
_entity_poly.entity_id
_entity_poly.type
_entity_poly.pdbx_seq_one_letter_code
_entity_poly.pdbx_strand_id
1 'polypeptide(L)'
;MLLTAHVLLLTGCALPGQTQDPALCPPVEESWNAFAADPATANREAFEAALDALKYESSTSTAVDAARSAKHALQSTLARKPVRNPSFWNALDLIARECAEAGVDLSFDGHGEPLPAVG
;
A
#
# COMPACT_ATOMS: atom_id res chain seq x y z
N MET A 1 51.73 -13.21 -28.54
CA MET A 1 50.36 -12.67 -28.68
C MET A 1 49.60 -13.09 -27.43
N LEU A 2 49.57 -12.21 -26.43
CA LEU A 2 48.46 -11.31 -26.07
C LEU A 2 47.19 -12.03 -25.59
N LEU A 3 46.94 -11.78 -24.30
CA LEU A 3 45.78 -12.01 -23.43
C LEU A 3 44.40 -12.18 -24.11
N THR A 4 43.53 -12.96 -23.47
CA THR A 4 42.44 -12.39 -22.63
C THR A 4 41.59 -13.48 -21.98
N ALA A 5 41.78 -13.65 -20.66
CA ALA A 5 40.82 -14.27 -19.78
C ALA A 5 39.56 -13.39 -19.73
N HIS A 6 38.40 -13.94 -20.10
CA HIS A 6 37.12 -13.28 -19.89
C HIS A 6 36.49 -13.82 -18.61
N VAL A 7 37.04 -13.39 -17.48
CA VAL A 7 36.31 -13.39 -16.21
C VAL A 7 35.30 -12.24 -16.31
N LEU A 8 34.07 -12.55 -16.68
CA LEU A 8 32.96 -11.62 -16.50
C LEU A 8 32.39 -11.82 -15.09
N LEU A 9 33.10 -11.23 -14.14
CA LEU A 9 32.55 -10.77 -12.87
C LEU A 9 31.53 -9.67 -13.19
N LEU A 10 30.25 -10.02 -13.17
CA LEU A 10 29.17 -9.05 -12.97
C LEU A 10 28.66 -9.16 -11.54
N THR A 11 29.53 -8.80 -10.59
CA THR A 11 29.10 -8.23 -9.31
C THR A 11 28.72 -6.78 -9.57
N GLY A 12 27.44 -6.54 -9.86
CA GLY A 12 26.83 -5.21 -10.02
C GLY A 12 25.69 -5.06 -9.02
N CYS A 13 25.87 -4.14 -8.08
CA CYS A 13 25.17 -4.03 -6.80
C CYS A 13 23.67 -3.69 -6.89
N ALA A 14 22.85 -4.55 -6.31
CA ALA A 14 21.76 -4.13 -5.44
C ALA A 14 21.79 -5.09 -4.25
N LEU A 15 22.03 -4.59 -3.03
CA LEU A 15 21.19 -5.10 -1.95
C LEU A 15 19.85 -4.47 -2.28
N PRO A 16 18.84 -5.23 -2.77
CA PRO A 16 17.56 -4.63 -3.02
C PRO A 16 17.12 -3.98 -1.71
N GLY A 17 16.57 -2.76 -1.80
CA GLY A 17 15.78 -2.22 -0.70
C GLY A 17 14.85 -3.33 -0.24
N GLN A 18 14.71 -3.50 1.08
CA GLN A 18 13.98 -4.65 1.61
C GLN A 18 12.63 -4.74 0.90
N THR A 19 12.31 -5.92 0.38
CA THR A 19 11.01 -6.16 -0.24
C THR A 19 9.94 -6.08 0.84
N GLN A 20 8.77 -5.56 0.48
CA GLN A 20 7.60 -5.55 1.35
C GLN A 20 7.34 -6.97 1.88
N ASP A 21 7.01 -7.09 3.17
CA ASP A 21 6.54 -8.36 3.71
C ASP A 21 5.16 -8.67 3.10
N PRO A 22 5.01 -9.76 2.32
CA PRO A 22 3.75 -10.10 1.68
C PRO A 22 2.64 -10.41 2.69
N ALA A 23 2.97 -10.79 3.94
CA ALA A 23 1.97 -11.07 4.97
C ALA A 23 1.23 -9.80 5.43
N LEU A 24 1.82 -8.62 5.23
CA LEU A 24 1.21 -7.34 5.61
C LEU A 24 0.24 -6.79 4.54
N CYS A 25 0.23 -7.39 3.34
CA CYS A 25 -0.53 -6.90 2.20
C CYS A 25 -2.04 -7.25 2.24
N PRO A 26 -2.46 -8.53 2.41
CA PRO A 26 -3.87 -8.91 2.41
C PRO A 26 -4.74 -8.14 3.42
N PRO A 27 -4.31 -7.90 4.67
CA PRO A 27 -5.13 -7.15 5.62
C PRO A 27 -5.53 -5.75 5.14
N VAL A 28 -4.72 -5.10 4.30
CA VAL A 28 -5.00 -3.76 3.78
C VAL A 28 -6.11 -3.80 2.74
N GLU A 29 -6.06 -4.76 1.81
CA GLU A 29 -7.14 -4.98 0.83
C GLU A 29 -8.43 -5.42 1.51
N GLU A 30 -8.36 -6.47 2.33
CA GLU A 30 -9.54 -7.07 2.96
C GLU A 30 -10.32 -6.04 3.78
N SER A 31 -9.62 -5.23 4.57
CA SER A 31 -10.25 -4.20 5.40
C SER A 31 -10.76 -3.01 4.59
N TRP A 32 -10.09 -2.60 3.51
CA TRP A 32 -10.62 -1.58 2.60
C TRP A 32 -11.90 -2.06 1.92
N ASN A 33 -11.88 -3.27 1.34
CA ASN A 33 -13.02 -3.82 0.61
C ASN A 33 -14.22 -4.05 1.54
N ALA A 34 -13.97 -4.47 2.79
CA ALA A 34 -15.00 -4.53 3.82
C ALA A 34 -15.61 -3.15 4.12
N PHE A 35 -14.80 -2.10 4.25
CA PHE A 35 -15.28 -0.73 4.45
C PHE A 35 -16.02 -0.18 3.22
N ALA A 36 -15.56 -0.51 2.02
CA ALA A 36 -16.23 -0.10 0.77
C ALA A 36 -17.62 -0.75 0.63
N ALA A 37 -17.77 -2.00 1.06
CA ALA A 37 -19.04 -2.73 1.05
C ALA A 37 -19.99 -2.28 2.17
N ASP A 38 -19.48 -2.02 3.38
CA ASP A 38 -20.23 -1.56 4.54
C ASP A 38 -19.43 -0.47 5.27
N PRO A 39 -19.77 0.82 5.08
CA PRO A 39 -18.97 1.93 5.60
C PRO A 39 -19.29 2.24 7.07
N ALA A 40 -19.35 1.19 7.89
CA ALA A 40 -19.49 1.27 9.33
C ALA A 40 -18.20 1.76 10.00
N THR A 41 -18.35 2.46 11.13
CA THR A 41 -17.21 2.96 11.92
C THR A 41 -16.20 1.85 12.27
N ALA A 42 -16.68 0.63 12.58
CA ALA A 42 -15.81 -0.50 12.89
C ALA A 42 -14.94 -0.94 11.69
N ASN A 43 -15.50 -0.96 10.48
CA ASN A 43 -14.77 -1.34 9.26
C ASN A 43 -13.73 -0.27 8.90
N ARG A 44 -14.06 1.01 9.09
CA ARG A 44 -13.07 2.10 8.99
C ARG A 44 -11.92 1.89 9.96
N GLU A 45 -12.21 1.60 11.22
CA GLU A 45 -11.18 1.39 12.25
C GLU A 45 -10.30 0.18 11.96
N ALA A 46 -10.88 -0.91 11.43
CA ALA A 46 -10.12 -2.07 10.97
C ALA A 46 -9.15 -1.70 9.84
N PHE A 47 -9.60 -0.91 8.85
CA PHE A 47 -8.74 -0.43 7.77
C PHE A 47 -7.65 0.53 8.27
N GLU A 48 -7.98 1.44 9.18
CA GLU A 48 -6.99 2.32 9.82
C GLU A 48 -5.95 1.55 10.64
N ALA A 49 -6.32 0.39 11.20
CA ALA A 49 -5.42 -0.51 11.92
C ALA A 49 -4.51 -1.28 10.95
N ALA A 50 -5.03 -1.77 9.82
CA ALA A 50 -4.23 -2.41 8.77
C ALA A 50 -3.18 -1.45 8.19
N LEU A 51 -3.56 -0.19 7.94
CA LEU A 51 -2.61 0.85 7.53
C LEU A 51 -1.56 1.14 8.60
N ASP A 52 -1.92 1.12 9.89
CA ASP A 52 -0.95 1.28 10.96
C ASP A 52 0.01 0.09 11.05
N ALA A 53 -0.48 -1.15 10.94
CA ALA A 53 0.36 -2.34 10.90
C ALA A 53 1.37 -2.25 9.74
N LEU A 54 0.91 -1.92 8.53
CA LEU A 54 1.78 -1.71 7.39
C LEU A 54 2.82 -0.59 7.67
N LYS A 55 2.41 0.53 8.28
CA LYS A 55 3.30 1.64 8.64
C LYS A 55 4.36 1.27 9.69
N TYR A 56 4.06 0.38 10.64
CA TYR A 56 4.98 0.04 11.74
C TYR A 56 5.84 -1.19 11.44
N GLU A 57 5.32 -2.14 10.67
CA GLU A 57 5.94 -3.45 10.45
C GLU A 57 6.58 -3.58 9.06
N SER A 58 6.26 -2.67 8.12
CA SER A 58 6.89 -2.69 6.80
C SER A 58 8.39 -2.42 6.87
N SER A 59 9.09 -3.16 6.02
CA SER A 59 10.51 -3.05 5.76
C SER A 59 10.86 -1.95 4.73
N THR A 60 9.86 -1.34 4.07
CA THR A 60 10.04 -0.36 2.98
C THR A 60 9.55 1.03 3.37
N SER A 61 10.35 2.06 3.13
CA SER A 61 9.93 3.45 3.40
C SER A 61 8.76 3.88 2.52
N THR A 62 8.67 3.35 1.29
CA THR A 62 7.58 3.64 0.36
C THR A 62 6.24 3.18 0.93
N ALA A 63 6.16 1.94 1.40
CA ALA A 63 4.93 1.39 1.97
C ALA A 63 4.56 2.13 3.27
N VAL A 64 5.54 2.48 4.11
CA VAL A 64 5.32 3.28 5.32
C VAL A 64 4.74 4.67 5.01
N ASP A 65 5.32 5.39 4.04
CA ASP A 65 4.87 6.72 3.67
C ASP A 65 3.52 6.69 2.94
N ALA A 66 3.28 5.67 2.11
CA ALA A 66 2.00 5.45 1.45
C ALA A 66 0.91 5.13 2.48
N ALA A 67 1.15 4.24 3.44
CA ALA A 67 0.20 3.92 4.50
C ALA A 67 -0.16 5.14 5.36
N ARG A 68 0.85 5.95 5.73
CA ARG A 68 0.63 7.22 6.44
C ARG A 68 -0.23 8.19 5.62
N SER A 69 0.07 8.33 4.33
CA SER A 69 -0.64 9.22 3.42
C SER A 69 -2.10 8.80 3.22
N ALA A 70 -2.33 7.49 3.01
CA ALA A 70 -3.68 6.92 2.90
C ALA A 70 -4.50 7.19 4.18
N LYS A 71 -3.94 6.91 5.36
CA LYS A 71 -4.64 7.14 6.64
C LYS A 71 -4.99 8.61 6.87
N HIS A 72 -4.02 9.51 6.65
CA HIS A 72 -4.26 10.94 6.79
C HIS A 72 -5.30 11.46 5.79
N ALA A 73 -5.21 11.02 4.53
CA ALA A 73 -6.19 11.37 3.51
C ALA A 73 -7.59 10.88 3.90
N LEU A 74 -7.72 9.62 4.31
CA LEU A 74 -8.97 9.03 4.79
C LEU A 74 -9.59 9.87 5.93
N GLN A 75 -8.83 10.12 7.00
CA GLN A 75 -9.32 10.86 8.18
C GLN A 75 -9.72 12.31 7.83
N SER A 76 -8.96 12.98 6.96
CA SER A 76 -9.30 14.35 6.51
C SER A 76 -10.57 14.42 5.66
N THR A 77 -10.94 13.29 5.03
CA THR A 77 -11.99 13.20 4.01
C THR A 77 -13.30 12.67 4.58
N LEU A 78 -13.23 11.64 5.42
CA LEU A 78 -14.39 11.01 6.05
C LEU A 78 -15.13 11.93 7.03
N ALA A 79 -14.51 13.03 7.49
CA ALA A 79 -15.19 14.08 8.25
C ALA A 79 -16.21 14.88 7.40
N ARG A 80 -16.30 14.63 6.09
CA ARG A 80 -17.17 15.32 5.13
C ARG A 80 -17.95 14.29 4.31
N LYS A 81 -18.95 14.77 3.55
CA LYS A 81 -19.74 14.01 2.56
C LYS A 81 -18.84 13.15 1.64
N PRO A 82 -19.38 12.12 0.97
CA PRO A 82 -18.64 11.35 -0.03
C PRO A 82 -17.93 12.28 -1.01
N VAL A 83 -16.63 12.07 -1.20
CA VAL A 83 -15.79 12.93 -2.04
C VAL A 83 -14.65 12.13 -2.65
N ARG A 84 -14.26 12.53 -3.85
CA ARG A 84 -13.08 11.97 -4.53
C ARG A 84 -11.82 12.55 -3.90
N ASN A 85 -10.95 11.69 -3.40
CA ASN A 85 -9.64 12.08 -2.89
C ASN A 85 -8.54 11.36 -3.70
N PRO A 86 -7.96 12.02 -4.73
CA PRO A 86 -6.89 11.43 -5.52
C PRO A 86 -5.66 11.03 -4.70
N SER A 87 -5.34 11.79 -3.64
CA SER A 87 -4.19 11.47 -2.78
C SER A 87 -4.38 10.17 -2.01
N PHE A 88 -5.62 9.84 -1.64
CA PHE A 88 -5.95 8.55 -1.03
C PHE A 88 -5.72 7.39 -2.00
N TRP A 89 -6.29 7.49 -3.20
CA TRP A 89 -6.18 6.44 -4.22
C TRP A 89 -4.75 6.25 -4.72
N ASN A 90 -4.01 7.34 -4.93
CA ASN A 90 -2.59 7.27 -5.27
C ASN A 90 -1.76 6.57 -4.19
N ALA A 91 -2.10 6.76 -2.91
CA ALA A 91 -1.41 6.09 -1.82
C ALA A 91 -1.72 4.58 -1.81
N LEU A 92 -2.97 4.19 -2.09
CA LEU A 92 -3.33 2.78 -2.26
C LEU A 92 -2.63 2.14 -3.48
N ASP A 93 -2.49 2.86 -4.60
CA ASP A 93 -1.76 2.38 -5.77
C ASP A 93 -0.28 2.10 -5.46
N LEU A 94 0.34 2.94 -4.64
CA LEU A 94 1.72 2.71 -4.19
C LEU A 94 1.82 1.46 -3.31
N ILE A 95 0.86 1.25 -2.40
CA ILE A 95 0.81 0.03 -1.57
C ILE A 95 0.62 -1.21 -2.46
N ALA A 96 -0.33 -1.17 -3.40
CA ALA A 96 -0.56 -2.26 -4.33
C ALA A 96 0.69 -2.59 -5.15
N ARG A 97 1.43 -1.57 -5.60
CA ARG A 97 2.68 -1.78 -6.34
C ARG A 97 3.75 -2.45 -5.48
N GLU A 98 3.98 -1.97 -4.25
CA GLU A 98 4.97 -2.57 -3.33
C GLU A 98 4.60 -4.03 -2.99
N CYS A 99 3.31 -4.31 -2.82
CA CYS A 99 2.82 -5.67 -2.59
C CYS A 99 2.96 -6.56 -3.83
N ALA A 100 2.69 -6.04 -5.03
CA ALA A 100 2.88 -6.78 -6.28
C ALA A 100 4.36 -7.12 -6.52
N GLU A 101 5.28 -6.21 -6.19
CA GLU A 101 6.72 -6.48 -6.20
C GLU A 101 7.13 -7.58 -5.21
N ALA A 102 6.36 -7.76 -4.13
CA ALA A 102 6.50 -8.86 -3.17
C ALA A 102 5.68 -10.12 -3.54
N GLY A 103 5.00 -10.13 -4.70
CA GLY A 103 4.23 -11.27 -5.21
C GLY A 103 2.77 -11.34 -4.74
N VAL A 104 2.22 -10.26 -4.20
CA VAL A 104 0.81 -10.15 -3.78
C VAL A 104 0.13 -9.03 -4.57
N ASP A 105 -0.69 -9.40 -5.57
CA ASP A 105 -1.50 -8.44 -6.31
C ASP A 105 -2.69 -8.00 -5.46
N LEU A 106 -2.81 -6.68 -5.20
CA LEU A 106 -3.93 -6.11 -4.47
C LEU A 106 -4.97 -5.49 -5.42
N SER A 107 -6.26 -5.60 -5.07
CA SER A 107 -7.40 -5.04 -5.77
C SER A 107 -8.36 -4.33 -4.82
N PHE A 108 -8.37 -3.01 -4.89
CA PHE A 108 -9.20 -2.16 -4.02
C PHE A 108 -10.55 -1.81 -4.68
N ASP A 109 -11.64 -2.14 -4.01
CA ASP A 109 -13.00 -1.85 -4.46
C ASP A 109 -13.26 -0.34 -4.54
N GLY A 110 -14.00 0.09 -5.56
CA GLY A 110 -14.36 1.49 -5.73
C GLY A 110 -13.18 2.41 -6.07
N HIS A 111 -12.05 1.86 -6.55
CA HIS A 111 -10.90 2.67 -6.96
C HIS A 111 -11.30 3.79 -7.95
N GLY A 112 -10.90 5.03 -7.64
CA GLY A 112 -11.25 6.21 -8.41
C GLY A 112 -12.64 6.78 -8.16
N GLU A 113 -13.49 6.07 -7.41
CA GLU A 113 -14.81 6.55 -7.01
C GLU A 113 -14.75 7.42 -5.74
N PRO A 114 -15.82 8.20 -5.45
CA PRO A 114 -15.92 8.93 -4.19
C PRO A 114 -15.83 7.98 -3.00
N LEU A 115 -15.11 8.39 -1.95
CA LEU A 115 -15.02 7.57 -0.74
C LEU A 115 -16.41 7.44 -0.07
N PRO A 116 -16.74 6.26 0.48
CA PRO A 116 -17.98 6.08 1.22
C PRO A 116 -18.11 7.07 2.39
N ALA A 117 -19.33 7.52 2.68
CA ALA A 117 -19.59 8.22 3.93
C ALA A 117 -19.68 7.22 5.08
N VAL A 118 -19.13 7.59 6.24
CA VAL A 118 -19.28 6.77 7.44
C VAL A 118 -20.72 6.87 7.94
N GLY A 119 -21.36 5.71 8.12
CA GLY A 119 -22.71 5.57 8.69
C GLY A 119 -22.76 5.66 10.21
#